data_AF-A0A7W8WA43-F1
#
_entry.id   AF-A0A7W8WA43-F1
#
_cell.length_a   1.000
_cell.length_b   1.000
_cell.length_c   1.000
_cell.angle_alpha   90.00
_cell.angle_beta   90.00
_cell.angle_gamma   90.00
#
_symmetry.space_group_name_H-M   'P 1'
#
loop_
_entity.id
_entity.type
_entity.pdbx_description
1 polymer ?
#
loop_
_entity_poly.entity_id
_entity_poly.type
_entity_poly.pdbx_seq_one_letter_code
_entity_poly.pdbx_strand_id
1 'polypeptide(L)'
;MAFARVRAGTERWTLVRSHYGLDAFYCQPGIEGAHEKVGLEGQVGWYRRNHFVPVPKVASLAEPNAMVDAWDVSDDARRIGGRARSVGELFAIKAPLLAPLPDQEFETGRWSHQRGDRHAQVNVRTNRYSGPVRFAGRKISILPRASDLTIYDGRTQIARHERLPDKLESRLDLDHDLEALIRKPGALPARPRWTRASGRFTPVHDASWDAARKAHGDADGTRALIDVLLLHRHIAHQHVVAGLAAALEVGALTNADAVALGARKAEDGRRAATPSAMPDRAELARQVAHFLTERRLRTRLPTTRARCQTSASTTTCYPAGAGTPGRRAAERIPEGLRWR
;
A
#
# COMPACT_ATOMS: atom_id res chain seq x y z
N MET A 1 -14.60 11.49 44.18
CA MET A 1 -14.36 12.45 43.08
C MET A 1 -14.15 11.68 41.79
N ALA A 2 -14.90 12.05 40.76
CA ALA A 2 -15.07 11.49 39.42
C ALA A 2 -13.96 10.58 38.83
N PHE A 3 -14.27 9.29 38.65
CA PHE A 3 -13.65 8.46 37.61
C PHE A 3 -14.21 8.89 36.25
N ALA A 4 -13.72 10.02 35.73
CA ALA A 4 -14.11 10.45 34.40
C ALA A 4 -13.68 9.38 33.39
N ARG A 5 -14.60 8.94 32.51
CA ARG A 5 -14.39 7.99 31.39
C ARG A 5 -13.49 8.57 30.29
N VAL A 6 -12.46 9.32 30.68
CA VAL A 6 -11.69 10.18 29.79
C VAL A 6 -10.39 9.48 29.48
N ARG A 7 -10.35 8.83 28.32
CA ARG A 7 -9.09 8.42 27.69
C ARG A 7 -8.63 9.53 26.76
N ALA A 8 -7.46 10.09 27.04
CA ALA A 8 -6.79 10.98 26.10
C ALA A 8 -6.40 10.17 24.85
N GLY A 9 -7.11 10.42 23.74
CA GLY A 9 -6.78 9.86 22.43
C GLY A 9 -5.49 10.46 21.87
N THR A 10 -4.84 9.76 20.95
CA THR A 10 -3.75 10.37 20.17
C THR A 10 -4.33 11.42 19.22
N GLU A 11 -3.53 12.41 18.83
CA GLU A 11 -3.94 13.42 17.83
C GLU A 11 -4.50 12.76 16.57
N ARG A 12 -3.86 11.68 16.11
CA ARG A 12 -4.30 10.94 14.92
C ARG A 12 -5.65 10.25 15.12
N TRP A 13 -5.93 9.73 16.30
CA TRP A 13 -7.24 9.18 16.62
C TRP A 13 -8.33 10.25 16.57
N THR A 14 -8.05 11.45 17.09
CA THR A 14 -8.96 12.59 16.97
C THR A 14 -9.26 12.92 15.51
N LEU A 15 -8.25 12.93 14.63
CA LEU A 15 -8.44 13.17 13.20
C LEU A 15 -9.32 12.10 12.54
N VAL A 16 -9.14 10.82 12.87
CA VAL A 16 -10.01 9.73 12.37
C VAL A 16 -11.46 9.98 12.76
N ARG A 17 -11.71 10.30 14.03
CA ARG A 17 -13.06 10.58 14.53
C ARG A 17 -13.70 11.76 13.82
N SER A 18 -12.96 12.87 13.68
CA SER A 18 -13.46 14.05 12.98
C SER A 18 -13.73 13.79 11.50
N HIS A 19 -12.91 12.96 10.84
CA HIS A 19 -13.06 12.63 9.44
C HIS A 19 -14.32 11.78 9.17
N TYR A 20 -14.57 10.76 9.99
CA TYR A 20 -15.71 9.86 9.82
C TYR A 20 -16.95 10.25 10.66
N GLY A 21 -16.92 11.38 11.36
CA GLY A 21 -18.02 11.81 12.23
C GLY A 21 -18.31 10.86 13.40
N LEU A 22 -17.27 10.25 13.98
CA LEU A 22 -17.41 9.25 15.04
C LEU A 22 -17.35 9.88 16.44
N ASP A 23 -18.32 9.51 17.28
CA ASP A 23 -18.22 9.69 18.72
C ASP A 23 -17.63 8.44 19.38
N ALA A 24 -16.62 8.64 20.22
CA ALA A 24 -15.97 7.54 20.93
C ALA A 24 -16.50 7.43 22.36
N PHE A 25 -17.01 6.26 22.72
CA PHE A 25 -17.35 5.88 24.08
C PHE A 25 -16.34 4.84 24.59
N TYR A 26 -15.77 5.09 25.78
CA TYR A 26 -14.80 4.17 26.39
C TYR A 26 -15.45 3.41 27.53
N CYS A 27 -15.34 2.08 27.48
CA CYS A 27 -15.86 1.20 28.52
C CYS A 27 -15.18 1.43 29.88
N GLN A 28 -15.88 1.11 30.95
CA GLN A 28 -15.28 1.12 32.28
C GLN A 28 -14.18 0.04 32.38
N PRO A 29 -12.99 0.36 32.94
CA PRO A 29 -11.97 -0.64 33.17
C PRO A 29 -12.35 -1.57 34.33
N GLY A 30 -11.92 -2.83 34.27
CA GLY A 30 -12.10 -3.80 35.35
C GLY A 30 -13.36 -4.67 35.21
N ILE A 31 -13.59 -5.52 36.22
CA ILE A 31 -14.69 -6.49 36.27
C ILE A 31 -16.05 -5.78 36.16
N GLU A 32 -16.16 -4.59 36.76
CA GLU A 32 -17.37 -3.78 36.73
C GLU A 32 -17.79 -3.37 35.30
N GLY A 33 -16.86 -3.18 34.37
CA GLY A 33 -17.16 -2.87 32.96
C GLY A 33 -17.18 -4.06 32.01
N ALA A 34 -16.90 -5.28 32.49
CA ALA A 34 -16.82 -6.48 31.65
C ALA A 34 -18.16 -6.79 30.94
N HIS A 35 -19.27 -6.47 31.58
CA HIS A 35 -20.61 -6.69 31.05
C HIS A 35 -20.94 -5.79 29.83
N GLU A 36 -20.18 -4.70 29.62
CA GLU A 36 -20.43 -3.75 28.52
C GLU A 36 -20.05 -4.32 27.14
N LYS A 37 -19.37 -5.48 27.07
CA LYS A 37 -18.86 -6.09 25.82
C LYS A 37 -19.37 -7.50 25.52
N VAL A 38 -20.32 -8.01 26.30
CA VAL A 38 -20.69 -9.45 26.32
C VAL A 38 -21.12 -9.98 24.94
N GLY A 39 -21.81 -9.18 24.13
CA GLY A 39 -22.27 -9.62 22.81
C GLY A 39 -21.16 -9.77 21.75
N LEU A 40 -20.09 -8.97 21.85
CA LEU A 40 -19.02 -8.96 20.84
C LEU A 40 -18.10 -10.17 21.01
N GLU A 41 -17.74 -10.50 22.26
CA GLU A 41 -16.81 -11.60 22.56
C GLU A 41 -17.36 -12.96 22.09
N GLY A 42 -18.66 -13.19 22.25
CA GLY A 42 -19.33 -14.40 21.77
C GLY A 42 -19.26 -14.55 20.24
N GLN A 43 -19.47 -13.46 19.50
CA GLN A 43 -19.38 -13.47 18.03
C GLN A 43 -17.95 -13.64 17.54
N VAL A 44 -16.98 -12.98 18.17
CA VAL A 44 -15.55 -13.19 17.87
C VAL A 44 -15.15 -14.65 18.11
N GLY A 45 -15.61 -15.23 19.23
CA GLY A 45 -15.37 -16.63 19.54
C GLY A 45 -16.04 -17.60 18.56
N TRP A 46 -17.24 -17.28 18.07
CA TRP A 46 -17.93 -18.05 17.02
C TRP A 46 -17.17 -17.97 15.69
N TYR A 47 -16.84 -16.77 15.22
CA TYR A 47 -16.15 -16.55 13.94
C TYR A 47 -14.81 -17.31 13.89
N ARG A 48 -14.01 -17.20 14.96
CA ARG A 48 -12.74 -17.93 15.06
C ARG A 48 -12.90 -19.44 14.96
N ARG A 49 -13.90 -20.02 15.63
CA ARG A 49 -14.12 -21.48 15.65
C ARG A 49 -14.63 -22.03 14.31
N ASN A 50 -15.36 -21.22 13.53
CA ASN A 50 -15.91 -21.68 12.25
C ASN A 50 -14.99 -21.43 11.06
N HIS A 51 -14.16 -20.39 11.12
CA HIS A 51 -13.34 -19.98 9.98
C HIS A 51 -11.84 -20.21 10.17
N PHE A 52 -11.34 -20.08 11.41
CA PHE A 52 -9.91 -20.17 11.72
C PHE A 52 -9.53 -21.43 12.50
N VAL A 53 -10.41 -22.43 12.59
CA VAL A 53 -10.13 -23.72 13.21
C VAL A 53 -10.47 -24.85 12.24
N PRO A 54 -9.49 -25.66 11.81
CA PRO A 54 -8.05 -25.51 12.08
C PRO A 54 -7.47 -24.23 11.46
N VAL A 55 -6.37 -23.73 12.01
CA VAL A 55 -5.72 -22.49 11.52
C VAL A 55 -5.29 -22.70 10.05
N PRO A 56 -5.74 -21.86 9.11
CA PRO A 56 -5.36 -21.98 7.71
C PRO A 56 -3.85 -21.87 7.52
N LYS A 57 -3.30 -22.79 6.73
CA LYS A 57 -1.90 -22.71 6.26
C LYS A 57 -1.89 -22.02 4.92
N VAL A 58 -1.36 -20.80 4.89
CA VAL A 58 -1.37 -19.90 3.73
C VAL A 58 0.05 -19.48 3.38
N ALA A 59 0.32 -19.21 2.11
CA ALA A 59 1.66 -18.84 1.63
C ALA A 59 1.94 -17.33 1.73
N SER A 60 0.90 -16.50 1.93
CA SER A 60 1.01 -15.05 2.05
C SER A 60 -0.10 -14.47 2.92
N LEU A 61 0.04 -13.21 3.34
CA LEU A 61 -1.03 -12.47 4.04
C LEU A 61 -2.20 -12.08 3.12
N ALA A 62 -2.04 -12.14 1.80
CA ALA A 62 -3.11 -11.84 0.86
C ALA A 62 -4.19 -12.94 0.83
N GLU A 63 -3.76 -14.20 0.91
CA GLU A 63 -4.66 -15.37 0.94
C GLU A 63 -5.68 -15.35 2.10
N PRO A 64 -5.29 -15.19 3.38
CA PRO A 64 -6.24 -15.17 4.49
C PRO A 64 -7.16 -13.94 4.42
N ASN A 65 -6.73 -12.81 3.86
CA ASN A 65 -7.63 -11.67 3.63
C ASN A 65 -8.73 -12.03 2.63
N ALA A 66 -8.38 -12.68 1.51
CA ALA A 66 -9.36 -13.14 0.53
C ALA A 66 -10.32 -14.20 1.10
N MET A 67 -9.84 -15.06 2.01
CA MET A 67 -10.69 -15.99 2.74
C MET A 67 -11.68 -15.27 3.65
N VAL A 68 -11.23 -14.26 4.41
CA VAL A 68 -12.08 -13.42 5.26
C VAL A 68 -13.16 -12.71 4.44
N ASP A 69 -12.80 -12.12 3.29
CA ASP A 69 -13.76 -11.47 2.41
C ASP A 69 -14.86 -12.46 1.95
N ALA A 70 -14.47 -13.68 1.57
CA ALA A 70 -15.42 -14.71 1.17
C ALA A 70 -16.32 -15.18 2.33
N TRP A 71 -15.78 -15.29 3.54
CA TRP A 71 -16.55 -15.65 4.73
C TRP A 71 -17.52 -14.56 5.15
N ASP A 72 -17.12 -13.30 5.08
CA ASP A 72 -17.97 -12.16 5.41
C ASP A 72 -19.17 -12.09 4.45
N VAL A 73 -18.95 -12.28 3.15
CA VAL A 73 -20.04 -12.40 2.15
C VAL A 73 -20.96 -13.60 2.46
N SER A 74 -20.39 -14.73 2.89
CA SER A 74 -21.20 -15.88 3.30
C SER A 74 -22.00 -15.62 4.58
N ASP A 75 -21.50 -14.78 5.48
CA ASP A 75 -22.18 -14.47 6.76
C ASP A 75 -23.45 -13.67 6.55
N ASP A 76 -23.56 -12.90 5.46
CA ASP A 76 -24.78 -12.17 5.09
C ASP A 76 -25.99 -13.10 4.88
N ALA A 77 -25.76 -14.36 4.49
CA ALA A 77 -26.82 -15.35 4.34
C ALA A 77 -27.25 -16.00 5.67
N ARG A 78 -26.48 -15.81 6.75
CA ARG A 78 -26.74 -16.45 8.05
C ARG A 78 -27.97 -15.86 8.73
N ARG A 79 -28.71 -16.71 9.45
CA ARG A 79 -29.74 -16.29 10.40
C ARG A 79 -29.23 -16.43 11.84
N ILE A 80 -29.42 -15.39 12.65
CA ILE A 80 -28.97 -15.39 14.05
C ILE A 80 -30.12 -15.86 14.94
N GLY A 81 -29.94 -17.02 15.60
CA GLY A 81 -30.98 -17.62 16.45
C GLY A 81 -32.26 -17.92 15.67
N GLY A 82 -33.43 -17.67 16.28
CA GLY A 82 -34.74 -17.86 15.65
C GLY A 82 -35.21 -16.71 14.75
N ARG A 83 -34.32 -15.81 14.31
CA ARG A 83 -34.72 -14.67 13.46
C ARG A 83 -35.12 -15.14 12.06
N ALA A 84 -36.23 -14.61 11.54
CA ALA A 84 -36.75 -14.96 10.23
C ALA A 84 -35.89 -14.45 9.06
N ARG A 85 -35.26 -13.28 9.23
CA ARG A 85 -34.42 -12.63 8.21
C ARG A 85 -32.93 -12.93 8.43
N SER A 86 -32.17 -12.96 7.34
CA SER A 86 -30.71 -13.11 7.38
C SER A 86 -30.03 -11.82 7.86
N VAL A 87 -28.73 -11.92 8.18
CA VAL A 87 -27.89 -10.77 8.54
C VAL A 87 -27.88 -9.72 7.42
N GLY A 88 -27.65 -10.15 6.19
CA GLY A 88 -27.62 -9.28 5.00
C GLY A 88 -28.96 -8.61 4.72
N GLU A 89 -30.09 -9.33 4.87
CA GLU A 89 -31.43 -8.73 4.73
C GLU A 89 -31.68 -7.65 5.79
N LEU A 90 -31.28 -7.91 7.04
CA LEU A 90 -31.40 -6.92 8.12
C LEU A 90 -30.47 -5.73 7.91
N PHE A 91 -29.28 -5.95 7.36
CA PHE A 91 -28.35 -4.88 6.99
C PHE A 91 -28.91 -4.02 5.86
N ALA A 92 -29.44 -4.62 4.79
CA ALA A 92 -30.02 -3.92 3.65
C ALA A 92 -31.18 -2.99 4.05
N ILE A 93 -31.96 -3.36 5.07
CA ILE A 93 -33.02 -2.50 5.62
C ILE A 93 -32.44 -1.28 6.35
N LYS A 94 -31.31 -1.44 7.05
CA LYS A 94 -30.68 -0.39 7.86
C LYS A 94 -29.73 0.50 7.07
N ALA A 95 -29.10 -0.01 6.01
CA ALA A 95 -28.08 0.70 5.26
C ALA A 95 -28.56 2.08 4.74
N PRO A 96 -29.79 2.25 4.22
CA PRO A 96 -30.29 3.57 3.81
C PRO A 96 -30.48 4.58 4.96
N LEU A 97 -30.47 4.11 6.22
CA LEU A 97 -30.59 4.95 7.41
C LEU A 97 -29.22 5.41 7.94
N LEU A 98 -28.12 4.89 7.38
CA LEU A 98 -26.76 5.25 7.78
C LEU A 98 -26.31 6.54 7.07
N ALA A 99 -25.46 7.31 7.74
CA ALA A 99 -24.81 8.45 7.11
C ALA A 99 -23.87 7.98 5.97
N PRO A 100 -23.77 8.74 4.87
CA PRO A 100 -22.81 8.42 3.82
C PRO A 100 -21.38 8.54 4.33
N LEU A 101 -20.48 7.74 3.78
CA LEU A 101 -19.05 7.86 4.05
C LEU A 101 -18.49 9.14 3.38
N PRO A 102 -17.42 9.73 3.93
CA PRO A 102 -16.69 10.80 3.26
C PRO A 102 -16.16 10.36 1.88
N ASP A 103 -16.17 11.26 0.90
CA ASP A 103 -15.69 10.98 -0.47
C ASP A 103 -14.17 10.70 -0.54
N GLN A 104 -13.42 11.19 0.44
CA GLN A 104 -11.97 11.00 0.52
C GLN A 104 -11.65 9.99 1.62
N GLU A 105 -10.80 9.03 1.33
CA GLU A 105 -10.31 8.11 2.36
C GLU A 105 -9.41 8.83 3.38
N PHE A 106 -9.48 8.39 4.63
CA PHE A 106 -8.54 8.84 5.64
C PHE A 106 -7.16 8.22 5.42
N GLU A 107 -6.15 9.04 5.12
CA GLU A 107 -4.77 8.55 5.02
C GLU A 107 -4.31 8.02 6.39
N THR A 108 -3.97 6.72 6.47
CA THR A 108 -3.56 6.04 7.71
C THR A 108 -2.05 6.08 7.96
N GLY A 109 -1.25 6.31 6.92
CA GLY A 109 0.19 6.43 6.98
C GLY A 109 0.69 7.78 7.49
N ARG A 110 1.86 7.80 8.13
CA ARG A 110 2.49 9.03 8.60
C ARG A 110 3.63 9.44 7.68
N TRP A 111 3.49 10.58 7.01
CA TRP A 111 4.55 11.15 6.20
C TRP A 111 5.86 11.26 6.98
N SER A 112 6.92 10.77 6.35
CA SER A 112 8.31 10.88 6.79
C SER A 112 9.13 11.43 5.62
N HIS A 113 10.14 12.24 5.92
CA HIS A 113 11.01 12.82 4.90
C HIS A 113 12.43 12.36 5.19
N GLN A 114 13.02 11.65 4.25
CA GLN A 114 14.37 11.08 4.41
C GLN A 114 15.20 11.32 3.16
N ARG A 115 16.51 11.30 3.33
CA ARG A 115 17.45 11.32 2.21
C ARG A 115 17.78 9.88 1.83
N GLY A 116 17.60 9.52 0.56
CA GLY A 116 18.05 8.22 0.07
C GLY A 116 19.57 8.09 0.22
N ASP A 117 20.05 6.90 0.57
CA ASP A 117 21.49 6.62 0.64
C ASP A 117 22.14 6.63 -0.77
N ARG A 118 23.43 6.29 -0.85
CA ARG A 118 24.17 6.21 -2.11
C ARG A 118 23.60 5.20 -3.12
N HIS A 119 22.77 4.28 -2.66
CA HIS A 119 22.10 3.24 -3.44
C HIS A 119 20.59 3.52 -3.56
N ALA A 120 20.16 4.77 -3.30
CA ALA A 120 18.75 5.20 -3.27
C ALA A 120 17.85 4.36 -2.35
N GLN A 121 18.41 3.82 -1.28
CA GLN A 121 17.66 3.07 -0.27
C GLN A 121 17.32 3.96 0.92
N VAL A 122 16.21 3.65 1.59
CA VAL A 122 15.70 4.37 2.76
C VAL A 122 15.45 3.42 3.92
N ASN A 123 15.67 3.93 5.13
CA ASN A 123 15.49 3.17 6.36
C ASN A 123 14.19 3.61 7.03
N VAL A 124 13.19 2.74 7.02
CA VAL A 124 11.93 2.96 7.73
C VAL A 124 11.88 2.04 8.93
N ARG A 125 11.97 2.65 10.11
CA ARG A 125 12.24 1.98 11.38
C ARG A 125 13.57 1.22 11.28
N THR A 126 13.56 -0.10 11.37
CA THR A 126 14.72 -0.98 11.31
C THR A 126 14.94 -1.58 9.92
N ASN A 127 14.03 -1.38 8.98
CA ASN A 127 14.02 -2.09 7.69
C ASN A 127 14.40 -1.16 6.55
N ARG A 128 15.03 -1.73 5.52
CA ARG A 128 15.55 -1.00 4.37
C ARG A 128 14.71 -1.26 3.13
N TYR A 129 14.37 -0.20 2.41
CA TYR A 129 13.56 -0.27 1.20
C TYR A 129 14.29 0.44 0.07
N SER A 130 14.28 -0.16 -1.12
CA SER A 130 14.90 0.44 -2.32
C SER A 130 14.00 1.47 -3.00
N GLY A 131 14.62 2.49 -3.59
CA GLY A 131 13.99 3.39 -4.55
C GLY A 131 14.88 3.51 -5.80
N PRO A 132 14.37 4.05 -6.91
CA PRO A 132 15.14 4.16 -8.15
C PRO A 132 16.43 4.96 -7.96
N VAL A 133 17.56 4.44 -8.46
CA VAL A 133 18.91 4.96 -8.20
C VAL A 133 19.13 6.41 -8.64
N ARG A 134 18.37 6.91 -9.61
CA ARG A 134 18.35 8.36 -9.98
C ARG A 134 17.95 9.29 -8.84
N PHE A 135 17.32 8.77 -7.78
CA PHE A 135 16.98 9.51 -6.56
C PHE A 135 18.00 9.33 -5.42
N ALA A 136 19.12 8.67 -5.67
CA ALA A 136 20.20 8.53 -4.68
C ALA A 136 20.65 9.91 -4.17
N GLY A 137 20.77 10.04 -2.85
CA GLY A 137 21.14 11.30 -2.22
C GLY A 137 20.10 12.43 -2.36
N ARG A 138 18.88 12.18 -2.84
CA ARG A 138 17.79 13.18 -2.85
C ARG A 138 16.90 13.06 -1.62
N LYS A 139 16.27 14.16 -1.22
CA LYS A 139 15.21 14.14 -0.20
C LYS A 139 13.94 13.60 -0.84
N ILE A 140 13.38 12.55 -0.24
CA ILE A 140 12.16 11.87 -0.71
C ILE A 140 11.16 11.78 0.44
N SER A 141 9.89 11.75 0.08
CA SER A 141 8.78 11.60 1.01
C SER A 141 8.37 10.15 1.07
N ILE A 142 8.20 9.62 2.27
CA ILE A 142 7.83 8.22 2.50
C ILE A 142 6.53 8.20 3.28
N LEU A 143 5.61 7.37 2.82
CA LEU A 143 4.31 7.16 3.42
C LEU A 143 4.18 5.68 3.82
N PRO A 144 4.56 5.36 5.06
CA PRO A 144 4.52 4.00 5.57
C PRO A 144 3.14 3.74 6.22
N ARG A 145 2.34 2.88 5.59
CA ARG A 145 1.02 2.39 6.08
C ARG A 145 1.20 1.11 6.89
N ALA A 146 0.12 0.43 7.28
CA ALA A 146 0.22 -0.83 8.02
C ALA A 146 0.85 -1.94 7.17
N SER A 147 0.30 -2.17 5.97
CA SER A 147 0.69 -3.30 5.10
C SER A 147 1.68 -2.94 4.00
N ASP A 148 1.82 -1.64 3.69
CA ASP A 148 2.68 -1.20 2.60
C ASP A 148 3.41 0.10 2.91
N LEU A 149 4.38 0.42 2.07
CA LEU A 149 5.21 1.61 2.13
C LEU A 149 5.33 2.18 0.73
N THR A 150 4.99 3.46 0.58
CA THR A 150 5.13 4.17 -0.70
C THR A 150 6.15 5.29 -0.59
N ILE A 151 7.00 5.42 -1.61
CA ILE A 151 8.02 6.46 -1.72
C ILE A 151 7.61 7.42 -2.83
N TYR A 152 7.76 8.72 -2.56
CA TYR A 152 7.40 9.82 -3.43
C TYR A 152 8.59 10.76 -3.65
N ASP A 153 8.70 11.26 -4.89
CA ASP A 153 9.45 12.47 -5.22
C ASP A 153 8.46 13.60 -5.51
N GLY A 154 8.34 14.54 -4.57
CA GLY A 154 7.28 15.54 -4.60
C GLY A 154 5.89 14.90 -4.63
N ARG A 155 5.22 14.98 -5.78
CA ARG A 155 3.86 14.43 -5.99
C ARG A 155 3.86 13.10 -6.74
N THR A 156 5.00 12.65 -7.23
CA THR A 156 5.11 11.47 -8.08
C THR A 156 5.48 10.27 -7.21
N GLN A 157 4.65 9.22 -7.24
CA GLN A 157 5.02 7.94 -6.64
C GLN A 157 6.19 7.35 -7.43
N ILE A 158 7.29 7.04 -6.75
CA ILE A 158 8.50 6.49 -7.37
C ILE A 158 8.73 5.01 -7.02
N ALA A 159 8.18 4.53 -5.89
CA ALA A 159 8.25 3.12 -5.51
C ALA A 159 7.13 2.77 -4.52
N ARG A 160 6.69 1.50 -4.53
CA ARG A 160 5.78 0.93 -3.53
C ARG A 160 6.26 -0.46 -3.13
N HIS A 161 6.27 -0.73 -1.83
CA HIS A 161 6.74 -1.97 -1.23
C HIS A 161 5.72 -2.51 -0.23
N GLU A 162 5.63 -3.82 -0.12
CA GLU A 162 5.00 -4.46 1.03
C GLU A 162 5.83 -4.19 2.29
N ARG A 163 5.16 -4.05 3.44
CA ARG A 163 5.81 -3.92 4.74
C ARG A 163 6.44 -5.23 5.17
N LEU A 164 7.72 -5.17 5.49
CA LEU A 164 8.42 -6.28 6.14
C LEU A 164 8.00 -6.35 7.62
N PRO A 165 7.51 -7.52 8.11
CA PRO A 165 7.04 -7.68 9.49
C PRO A 165 8.19 -7.75 10.50
N ASP A 166 9.31 -8.34 10.09
CA ASP A 166 10.49 -8.56 10.91
C ASP A 166 11.42 -7.34 10.93
N LYS A 167 12.50 -7.41 11.70
CA LYS A 167 13.46 -6.30 11.89
C LYS A 167 14.75 -6.56 11.12
N LEU A 168 15.40 -5.47 10.70
CA LEU A 168 16.72 -5.49 10.04
C LEU A 168 16.72 -6.18 8.67
N GLU A 169 15.55 -6.29 8.06
CA GLU A 169 15.39 -6.85 6.72
C GLU A 169 15.46 -5.78 5.62
N SER A 170 15.68 -6.22 4.38
CA SER A 170 15.77 -5.36 3.20
C SER A 170 14.83 -5.83 2.09
N ARG A 171 13.96 -4.93 1.59
CA ARG A 171 13.15 -5.14 0.39
C ARG A 171 13.74 -4.36 -0.79
N LEU A 172 14.42 -5.08 -1.68
CA LEU A 172 15.13 -4.51 -2.82
C LEU A 172 14.46 -4.92 -4.13
N ASP A 173 14.22 -3.96 -5.03
CA ASP A 173 13.69 -4.19 -6.38
C ASP A 173 14.80 -3.97 -7.41
N LEU A 174 14.97 -4.94 -8.31
CA LEU A 174 16.03 -4.93 -9.33
C LEU A 174 15.91 -3.74 -10.26
N ASP A 175 14.67 -3.39 -10.62
CA ASP A 175 14.41 -2.30 -11.53
C ASP A 175 15.00 -0.96 -11.04
N HIS A 176 15.05 -0.78 -9.72
CA HIS A 176 15.58 0.43 -9.10
C HIS A 176 17.09 0.63 -9.35
N ASP A 177 17.83 -0.46 -9.55
CA ASP A 177 19.29 -0.43 -9.75
C ASP A 177 19.72 -0.49 -11.23
N LEU A 178 18.80 -0.82 -12.15
CA LEU A 178 19.14 -1.06 -13.57
C LEU A 178 19.86 0.13 -14.22
N GLU A 179 19.45 1.37 -13.91
CA GLU A 179 20.09 2.57 -14.48
C GLU A 179 21.56 2.72 -14.05
N ALA A 180 21.94 2.25 -12.86
CA ALA A 180 23.33 2.20 -12.42
C ALA A 180 24.09 1.05 -13.10
N LEU A 181 23.42 -0.06 -13.35
CA LEU A 181 23.98 -1.23 -14.02
C LEU A 181 24.28 -0.96 -15.51
N ILE A 182 23.49 -0.13 -16.20
CA ILE A 182 23.81 0.34 -17.57
C ILE A 182 25.20 1.00 -17.62
N ARG A 183 25.55 1.78 -16.59
CA ARG A 183 26.84 2.48 -16.49
C ARG A 183 27.98 1.58 -16.03
N LYS A 184 27.68 0.60 -15.16
CA LYS A 184 28.66 -0.34 -14.62
C LYS A 184 28.11 -1.78 -14.66
N PRO A 185 28.10 -2.43 -15.85
CA PRO A 185 27.53 -3.78 -16.01
C PRO A 185 28.20 -4.83 -15.13
N GLY A 186 29.53 -4.76 -14.97
CA GLY A 186 30.31 -5.70 -14.14
C GLY A 186 29.96 -5.69 -12.64
N ALA A 187 29.08 -4.80 -12.18
CA ALA A 187 28.54 -4.87 -10.82
C ALA A 187 27.37 -5.89 -10.69
N LEU A 188 26.79 -6.36 -11.79
CA LEU A 188 25.66 -7.29 -11.77
C LEU A 188 25.99 -8.63 -11.09
N PRO A 189 27.12 -9.32 -11.38
CA PRO A 189 27.44 -10.60 -10.74
C PRO A 189 27.68 -10.48 -9.22
N ALA A 190 28.18 -9.32 -8.78
CA ALA A 190 28.45 -9.02 -7.38
C ALA A 190 27.19 -8.61 -6.59
N ARG A 191 26.10 -8.28 -7.28
CA ARG A 191 24.81 -8.03 -6.62
C ARG A 191 24.17 -9.38 -6.32
N PRO A 192 23.67 -9.61 -5.09
CA PRO A 192 23.29 -10.93 -4.66
C PRO A 192 22.22 -11.60 -5.56
N ARG A 193 21.99 -12.88 -5.31
CA ARG A 193 20.81 -13.70 -5.65
C ARG A 193 19.38 -13.10 -5.43
N TRP A 194 19.21 -11.83 -5.10
CA TRP A 194 17.93 -11.19 -4.70
C TRP A 194 16.90 -11.14 -5.84
N THR A 195 17.36 -11.22 -7.08
CA THR A 195 16.53 -11.32 -8.28
C THR A 195 15.80 -12.67 -8.38
N ARG A 196 16.42 -13.75 -7.87
CA ARG A 196 15.85 -15.11 -7.88
C ARG A 196 14.80 -15.30 -6.78
N ALA A 197 14.98 -14.67 -5.61
CA ALA A 197 14.05 -14.75 -4.48
C ALA A 197 12.71 -14.04 -4.74
N SER A 198 12.68 -13.04 -5.63
CA SER A 198 11.45 -12.34 -6.03
C SER A 198 10.67 -13.02 -7.16
N GLY A 199 11.16 -14.15 -7.69
CA GLY A 199 10.57 -14.88 -8.81
C GLY A 199 10.66 -14.18 -10.16
N ARG A 200 11.10 -12.91 -10.21
CA ARG A 200 11.24 -12.12 -11.45
C ARG A 200 12.45 -12.53 -12.30
N PHE A 201 13.42 -13.23 -11.73
CA PHE A 201 14.58 -13.74 -12.46
C PHE A 201 14.49 -15.25 -12.56
N THR A 202 14.15 -15.72 -13.75
CA THR A 202 13.87 -17.14 -14.03
C THR A 202 15.12 -17.85 -14.56
N PRO A 203 15.16 -19.19 -14.57
CA PRO A 203 16.24 -19.94 -15.19
C PRO A 203 16.48 -19.58 -16.67
N VAL A 204 15.45 -19.09 -17.37
CA VAL A 204 15.57 -18.61 -18.75
C VAL A 204 16.45 -17.35 -18.84
N HIS A 205 16.40 -16.48 -17.82
CA HIS A 205 17.30 -15.31 -17.75
C HIS A 205 18.74 -15.77 -17.49
N ASP A 206 18.96 -16.76 -16.61
CA ASP A 206 20.28 -17.35 -16.36
C ASP A 206 20.86 -17.96 -17.65
N ALA A 207 20.09 -18.80 -18.35
CA ALA A 207 20.53 -19.42 -19.60
C ALA A 207 20.83 -18.40 -20.71
N SER A 208 19.99 -17.37 -20.83
CA SER A 208 20.24 -16.27 -21.78
C SER A 208 21.49 -15.48 -21.41
N TRP A 209 21.76 -15.27 -20.13
CA TRP A 209 22.94 -14.53 -19.69
C TRP A 209 24.23 -15.32 -19.92
N ASP A 210 24.24 -16.61 -19.58
CA ASP A 210 25.40 -17.48 -19.83
C ASP A 210 25.70 -17.59 -21.33
N ALA A 211 24.66 -17.72 -22.15
CA ALA A 211 24.80 -17.73 -23.59
C ALA A 211 25.34 -16.41 -24.15
N ALA A 212 24.86 -15.27 -23.66
CA ALA A 212 25.36 -13.94 -24.05
C ALA A 212 26.81 -13.72 -23.62
N ARG A 213 27.20 -14.15 -22.40
CA ARG A 213 28.58 -14.08 -21.92
C ARG A 213 29.53 -14.97 -22.73
N LYS A 214 29.07 -16.16 -23.13
CA LYS A 214 29.85 -17.07 -23.98
C LYS A 214 30.05 -16.51 -25.39
N ALA A 215 29.07 -15.82 -25.94
CA ALA A 215 29.12 -15.26 -27.29
C ALA A 215 29.94 -13.96 -27.37
N HIS A 216 29.74 -13.04 -26.43
CA HIS A 216 30.26 -11.65 -26.52
C HIS A 216 31.22 -11.28 -25.41
N GLY A 217 31.59 -12.23 -24.55
CA GLY A 217 32.38 -11.96 -23.35
C GLY A 217 31.56 -11.39 -22.20
N ASP A 218 32.21 -11.28 -21.04
CA ASP A 218 31.54 -11.02 -19.76
C ASP A 218 30.82 -9.65 -19.71
N ALA A 219 31.49 -8.60 -20.21
CA ALA A 219 30.99 -7.23 -20.14
C ALA A 219 29.79 -7.01 -21.07
N ASP A 220 29.92 -7.36 -22.35
CA ASP A 220 28.87 -7.15 -23.35
C ASP A 220 27.72 -8.13 -23.17
N GLY A 221 27.98 -9.37 -22.75
CA GLY A 221 26.94 -10.32 -22.37
C GLY A 221 26.11 -9.85 -21.17
N THR A 222 26.75 -9.20 -20.19
CA THR A 222 26.05 -8.61 -19.04
C THR A 222 25.25 -7.37 -19.43
N ARG A 223 25.75 -6.56 -20.36
CA ARG A 223 25.00 -5.43 -20.91
C ARG A 223 23.74 -5.88 -21.64
N ALA A 224 23.84 -6.91 -22.48
CA ALA A 224 22.68 -7.49 -23.17
C ALA A 224 21.61 -7.99 -22.19
N LEU A 225 22.00 -8.63 -21.09
CA LEU A 225 21.04 -9.01 -20.04
C LEU A 225 20.38 -7.80 -19.39
N ILE A 226 21.14 -6.73 -19.10
CA ILE A 226 20.57 -5.50 -18.51
C ILE A 226 19.54 -4.87 -19.46
N ASP A 227 19.81 -4.86 -20.76
CA ASP A 227 18.88 -4.34 -21.77
C ASP A 227 17.58 -5.17 -21.83
N VAL A 228 17.68 -6.50 -21.74
CA VAL A 228 16.52 -7.39 -21.58
C VAL A 228 15.76 -7.09 -20.29
N LEU A 229 16.46 -6.88 -19.17
CA LEU A 229 15.82 -6.59 -17.88
C LEU A 229 15.04 -5.27 -17.92
N LEU A 230 15.51 -4.28 -18.68
CA LEU A 230 14.82 -3.01 -18.89
C LEU A 230 13.51 -3.17 -19.67
N LEU A 231 13.35 -4.22 -20.49
CA LEU A 231 12.10 -4.49 -21.21
C LEU A 231 10.92 -4.74 -20.27
N HIS A 232 11.16 -5.27 -19.06
CA HIS A 232 10.12 -5.47 -18.03
C HIS A 232 9.42 -4.17 -17.59
N ARG A 233 9.96 -2.98 -17.93
CA ARG A 233 9.30 -1.68 -17.69
C ARG A 233 8.11 -1.42 -18.61
N HIS A 234 8.10 -2.06 -19.78
CA HIS A 234 7.14 -1.77 -20.84
C HIS A 234 6.45 -3.02 -21.40
N ILE A 235 6.95 -4.21 -21.07
CA ILE A 235 6.44 -5.49 -21.53
C ILE A 235 6.17 -6.37 -20.31
N ALA A 236 5.02 -7.06 -20.27
CA ALA A 236 4.69 -7.92 -19.13
C ALA A 236 5.69 -9.08 -19.01
N HIS A 237 6.01 -9.45 -17.76
CA HIS A 237 7.05 -10.43 -17.43
C HIS A 237 6.95 -11.73 -18.24
N GLN A 238 5.74 -12.28 -18.36
CA GLN A 238 5.45 -13.50 -19.11
C GLN A 238 5.84 -13.43 -20.60
N HIS A 239 5.69 -12.26 -21.23
CA HIS A 239 6.02 -12.06 -22.64
C HIS A 239 7.52 -11.90 -22.83
N VAL A 240 8.21 -11.21 -21.91
CA VAL A 240 9.68 -11.15 -21.93
C VAL A 240 10.29 -12.53 -21.76
N VAL A 241 9.77 -13.35 -20.84
CA VAL A 241 10.24 -14.74 -20.67
C VAL A 241 10.00 -15.59 -21.92
N ALA A 242 8.84 -15.46 -22.57
CA ALA A 242 8.56 -16.15 -23.83
C ALA A 242 9.49 -15.67 -24.97
N GLY A 243 9.74 -14.37 -25.05
CA GLY A 243 10.68 -13.78 -26.01
C GLY A 243 12.12 -14.25 -25.79
N LEU A 244 12.55 -14.37 -24.53
CA LEU A 244 13.86 -14.92 -24.18
C LEU A 244 13.98 -16.39 -24.57
N ALA A 245 12.97 -17.20 -24.29
CA ALA A 245 12.95 -18.62 -24.69
C ALA A 245 13.04 -18.76 -26.21
N ALA A 246 12.25 -18.00 -26.97
CA ALA A 246 12.30 -18.01 -28.43
C ALA A 246 13.66 -17.53 -28.99
N ALA A 247 14.26 -16.51 -28.38
CA ALA A 247 15.59 -16.02 -28.78
C ALA A 247 16.69 -17.07 -28.51
N LEU A 248 16.57 -17.82 -27.42
CA LEU A 248 17.46 -18.94 -27.09
C LEU A 248 17.35 -20.08 -28.10
N GLU A 249 16.13 -20.47 -28.50
CA GLU A 249 15.90 -21.54 -29.48
C GLU A 249 16.52 -21.23 -30.86
N VAL A 250 16.41 -19.98 -31.30
CA VAL A 250 16.91 -19.54 -32.62
C VAL A 250 18.42 -19.22 -32.59
N GLY A 251 19.06 -19.28 -31.42
CA GLY A 251 20.46 -18.88 -31.27
C GLY A 251 20.68 -17.36 -31.42
N ALA A 252 19.61 -16.55 -31.38
CA ALA A 252 19.65 -15.09 -31.40
C ALA A 252 19.94 -14.54 -29.99
N LEU A 253 21.02 -15.03 -29.39
CA LEU A 253 21.28 -15.02 -27.93
C LEU A 253 21.58 -13.64 -27.34
N THR A 254 21.50 -12.57 -28.13
CA THR A 254 22.32 -11.38 -27.87
C THR A 254 21.71 -10.03 -28.27
N ASN A 255 20.49 -9.99 -28.82
CA ASN A 255 19.83 -8.71 -29.10
C ASN A 255 18.55 -8.55 -28.26
N ALA A 256 18.50 -7.53 -27.42
CA ALA A 256 17.29 -7.12 -26.71
C ALA A 256 16.13 -6.85 -27.69
N ASP A 257 16.41 -6.42 -28.92
CA ASP A 257 15.40 -6.26 -29.98
C ASP A 257 14.81 -7.60 -30.42
N ALA A 258 15.60 -8.67 -30.50
CA ALA A 258 15.10 -10.01 -30.85
C ALA A 258 14.18 -10.54 -29.74
N VAL A 259 14.56 -10.34 -28.48
CA VAL A 259 13.73 -10.66 -27.32
C VAL A 259 12.45 -9.82 -27.32
N ALA A 260 12.54 -8.51 -27.60
CA ALA A 260 11.38 -7.62 -27.68
C ALA A 260 10.43 -8.02 -28.82
N LEU A 261 10.96 -8.41 -29.99
CA LEU A 261 10.18 -8.93 -31.11
C LEU A 261 9.45 -10.22 -30.73
N GLY A 262 10.16 -11.18 -30.12
CA GLY A 262 9.55 -12.42 -29.63
C GLY A 262 8.48 -12.17 -28.57
N ALA A 263 8.73 -11.24 -27.65
CA ALA A 263 7.78 -10.86 -26.62
C ALA A 263 6.51 -10.21 -27.18
N ARG A 264 6.63 -9.30 -28.14
CA ARG A 264 5.49 -8.68 -28.85
C ARG A 264 4.68 -9.72 -29.61
N LYS A 265 5.34 -10.66 -30.31
CA LYS A 265 4.66 -11.76 -30.99
C LYS A 265 3.87 -12.65 -30.01
N ALA A 266 4.42 -12.91 -28.82
CA ALA A 266 3.73 -13.66 -27.77
C ALA A 266 2.53 -12.88 -27.17
N GLU A 267 2.62 -11.56 -27.11
CA GLU A 267 1.52 -10.67 -26.71
C GLU A 267 0.38 -10.68 -27.73
N ASP A 268 0.71 -10.48 -29.01
CA ASP A 268 -0.24 -10.50 -30.12
C ASP A 268 -0.92 -11.86 -30.27
N GLY A 269 -0.17 -12.96 -30.12
CA GLY A 269 -0.72 -14.32 -30.14
C GLY A 269 -1.75 -14.59 -29.03
N ARG A 270 -1.51 -14.07 -27.81
CA ARG A 270 -2.50 -14.14 -26.72
C ARG A 270 -3.73 -13.30 -27.00
N ARG A 271 -3.54 -12.11 -27.57
CA ARG A 271 -4.63 -11.20 -27.91
C ARG A 271 -5.52 -11.76 -29.02
N ALA A 272 -4.94 -12.47 -29.99
CA ALA A 272 -5.67 -13.19 -31.02
C ALA A 272 -6.41 -14.43 -30.49
N ALA A 273 -5.85 -15.11 -29.49
CA ALA A 273 -6.48 -16.28 -28.85
C ALA A 273 -7.60 -15.93 -27.86
N THR A 274 -7.70 -14.67 -27.42
CA THR A 274 -8.79 -14.18 -26.58
C THR A 274 -9.85 -13.54 -27.48
N PRO A 275 -11.02 -14.17 -27.72
CA PRO A 275 -12.06 -13.53 -28.54
C PRO A 275 -12.52 -12.25 -27.84
N SER A 276 -12.32 -11.12 -28.53
CA SER A 276 -12.78 -9.81 -28.09
C SER A 276 -14.30 -9.76 -28.17
N ALA A 277 -14.99 -10.14 -27.09
CA ALA A 277 -16.38 -9.73 -26.91
C ALA A 277 -16.39 -8.19 -26.81
N MET A 278 -16.92 -7.51 -27.84
CA MET A 278 -17.12 -6.07 -27.78
C MET A 278 -18.08 -5.77 -26.61
N PRO A 279 -17.67 -4.98 -25.61
CA PRO A 279 -18.57 -4.60 -24.54
C PRO A 279 -19.68 -3.69 -25.09
N ASP A 280 -20.88 -3.84 -24.54
CA ASP A 280 -22.04 -3.01 -24.85
C ASP A 280 -21.68 -1.51 -24.74
N ARG A 281 -22.08 -0.74 -25.74
CA ARG A 281 -21.82 0.71 -25.85
C ARG A 281 -22.36 1.48 -24.64
N ALA A 282 -23.40 0.97 -23.99
CA ALA A 282 -23.94 1.54 -22.75
C ALA A 282 -23.03 1.29 -21.53
N GLU A 283 -22.36 0.14 -21.47
CA GLU A 283 -21.38 -0.21 -20.43
C GLU A 283 -20.12 0.66 -20.57
N LEU A 284 -19.66 0.85 -21.81
CA LEU A 284 -18.51 1.71 -22.11
C LEU A 284 -18.79 3.18 -21.72
N ALA A 285 -20.01 3.67 -21.96
CA ALA A 285 -20.41 5.01 -21.55
C ALA A 285 -20.43 5.18 -20.01
N ARG A 286 -20.89 4.16 -19.26
CA ARG A 286 -20.82 4.13 -17.79
C ARG A 286 -19.38 4.12 -17.28
N GLN A 287 -18.51 3.32 -17.89
CA GLN A 287 -17.09 3.22 -17.51
C GLN A 287 -16.33 4.51 -17.81
N VAL A 288 -16.58 5.16 -18.94
CA VAL A 288 -15.98 6.47 -19.27
C VAL A 288 -16.46 7.57 -18.32
N ALA A 289 -17.75 7.57 -17.96
CA ALA A 289 -18.29 8.52 -16.97
C ALA A 289 -17.68 8.29 -15.57
N HIS A 290 -17.52 7.03 -15.15
CA HIS A 290 -16.88 6.66 -13.89
C HIS A 290 -15.40 7.09 -13.86
N PHE A 291 -14.64 6.83 -14.93
CA PHE A 291 -13.22 7.21 -15.05
C PHE A 291 -12.99 8.72 -15.05
N LEU A 292 -13.87 9.51 -15.69
CA LEU A 292 -13.80 10.98 -15.67
C LEU A 292 -14.15 11.55 -14.28
N THR A 293 -15.02 10.87 -13.54
CA THR A 293 -15.41 11.24 -12.17
C THR A 293 -14.29 10.94 -11.18
N GLU A 294 -13.67 9.75 -11.25
CA GLU A 294 -12.48 9.40 -10.46
C GLU A 294 -11.28 10.31 -10.77
N ARG A 295 -11.06 10.66 -12.04
CA ARG A 295 -10.01 11.59 -12.44
C ARG A 295 -10.25 13.01 -11.90
N ARG A 296 -11.51 13.49 -11.86
CA ARG A 296 -11.88 14.76 -11.22
C ARG A 296 -11.61 14.75 -9.72
N LEU A 297 -11.89 13.63 -9.03
CA LEU A 297 -11.67 13.46 -7.59
C LEU A 297 -10.17 13.36 -7.23
N ARG A 298 -9.33 12.74 -8.08
CA ARG A 298 -7.86 12.68 -7.88
C ARG A 298 -7.16 14.04 -8.04
N THR A 299 -7.74 15.00 -8.77
CA THR A 299 -7.11 16.31 -9.03
C THR A 299 -7.27 17.38 -7.95
N ARG A 300 -7.92 17.11 -6.81
CA ARG A 300 -8.07 18.12 -5.75
C ARG A 300 -7.55 17.63 -4.41
N LEU A 301 -6.28 17.95 -4.14
CA LEU A 301 -5.76 18.08 -2.78
C LEU A 301 -5.94 19.54 -2.30
N PRO A 302 -6.10 19.78 -0.99
CA PRO A 302 -6.66 21.00 -0.46
C PRO A 302 -5.78 22.21 -0.77
N THR A 303 -6.36 23.24 -1.40
CA THR A 303 -5.85 24.61 -1.27
C THR A 303 -5.96 25.01 0.19
N THR A 304 -4.83 25.21 0.86
CA THR A 304 -4.73 26.03 2.07
C THR A 304 -5.15 27.46 1.74
N ARG A 305 -6.46 27.71 1.66
CA ARG A 305 -7.00 29.06 1.80
C ARG A 305 -7.29 29.25 3.28
N ALA A 306 -6.56 30.18 3.90
CA ALA A 306 -6.91 30.73 5.19
C ALA A 306 -8.40 31.10 5.18
N ARG A 307 -9.15 30.62 6.17
CA ARG A 307 -10.53 31.09 6.39
C ARG A 307 -10.42 32.51 6.93
N CYS A 308 -10.53 33.51 6.05
CA CYS A 308 -10.91 34.85 6.48
C CYS A 308 -12.40 34.80 6.84
N GLN A 309 -12.73 35.01 8.10
CA GLN A 309 -14.08 35.38 8.49
C GLN A 309 -14.17 36.90 8.39
N THR A 310 -14.97 37.37 7.44
CA THR A 310 -15.35 38.78 7.34
C THR A 310 -16.59 39.01 8.18
N SER A 311 -16.50 39.84 9.22
CA SER A 311 -17.65 40.56 9.76
C SER A 311 -17.49 42.04 9.43
N ALA A 312 -18.60 42.78 9.40
CA ALA A 312 -18.73 44.09 8.75
C ALA A 312 -17.85 45.23 9.30
N SER A 313 -17.03 44.98 10.32
CA SER A 313 -16.11 45.97 10.87
C SER A 313 -14.86 45.28 11.43
N THR A 314 -13.74 45.35 10.68
CA THR A 314 -12.37 44.94 11.04
C THR A 314 -11.94 43.51 10.61
N THR A 315 -10.84 43.43 9.85
CA THR A 315 -10.12 42.19 9.51
C THR A 315 -8.95 42.00 10.46
N THR A 316 -8.94 40.92 11.24
CA THR A 316 -7.78 40.52 12.07
C THR A 316 -7.36 39.10 11.72
N CYS A 317 -6.11 38.93 11.29
CA CYS A 317 -5.51 37.63 10.99
C CYS A 317 -4.73 37.11 12.20
N TYR A 318 -4.99 35.88 12.65
CA TYR A 318 -4.15 35.20 13.65
C TYR A 318 -3.36 34.05 13.02
N PRO A 319 -2.07 33.87 13.35
CA PRO A 319 -1.33 32.66 13.02
C PRO A 319 -1.88 31.48 13.84
N ALA A 320 -1.92 30.29 13.23
CA ALA A 320 -2.35 29.08 13.90
C ALA A 320 -1.36 28.72 15.04
N GLY A 321 -1.78 28.92 16.28
CA GLY A 321 -1.01 28.56 17.47
C GLY A 321 -0.90 29.69 18.49
N ALA A 322 -2.02 30.12 19.08
CA ALA A 322 -2.01 30.89 20.32
C ALA A 322 -3.28 30.57 21.12
N GLY A 323 -3.11 29.98 22.30
CA GLY A 323 -4.19 29.70 23.23
C GLY A 323 -4.77 30.99 23.81
N THR A 324 -6.09 31.02 24.00
CA THR A 324 -6.81 32.12 24.64
C THR A 324 -6.46 32.19 26.14
N PRO A 325 -6.17 33.38 26.71
CA PRO A 325 -5.84 33.51 28.13
C PRO A 325 -7.12 33.56 28.98
N GLY A 326 -7.28 32.59 29.88
CA GLY A 326 -8.42 32.52 30.80
C GLY A 326 -7.99 32.47 32.26
N ARG A 327 -8.08 33.64 32.91
CA ARG A 327 -8.29 33.95 34.35
C ARG A 327 -7.64 33.08 35.45
N ARG A 328 -6.85 33.79 36.27
CA ARG A 328 -6.29 33.37 37.57
C ARG A 328 -7.40 32.92 38.54
N ALA A 329 -7.18 31.77 39.18
CA ALA A 329 -7.63 31.51 40.54
C ALA A 329 -6.41 31.01 41.32
N ALA A 330 -6.10 31.71 42.40
CA ALA A 330 -5.03 31.39 43.32
C ALA A 330 -5.47 30.25 44.23
N GLU A 331 -4.63 29.21 44.39
CA GLU A 331 -4.69 28.38 45.58
C GLU A 331 -3.33 27.74 45.86
N ARG A 332 -2.98 27.73 47.14
CA ARG A 332 -1.67 27.43 47.72
C ARG A 332 -1.24 25.99 47.45
N ILE A 333 0.05 25.82 47.16
CA ILE A 333 0.75 24.54 47.20
C ILE A 333 1.23 24.31 48.65
N PRO A 334 0.89 23.19 49.32
CA PRO A 334 1.69 22.67 50.41
C PRO A 334 2.75 21.69 49.86
N GLU A 335 3.93 21.82 50.44
CA GLU A 335 5.09 20.98 50.23
C GLU A 335 4.86 19.51 50.63
N GLY A 336 5.58 18.61 49.95
CA GLY A 336 5.93 17.31 50.50
C GLY A 336 5.04 16.14 50.09
N LEU A 337 5.54 15.32 49.15
CA LEU A 337 5.92 13.94 49.46
C LEU A 337 6.73 13.36 48.29
N ARG A 338 7.98 12.99 48.59
CA ARG A 338 8.76 11.98 47.85
C ARG A 338 8.05 10.62 47.92
N TRP A 339 8.62 9.65 47.20
CA TRP A 339 8.49 8.17 47.27
C TRP A 339 7.91 7.58 45.98
N ARG A 340 8.43 6.49 45.44
CA ARG A 340 9.68 5.74 45.62
C ARG A 340 9.77 4.83 44.40
#